data_AF-A0A168JYC4-F1
#
_entry.id   AF-A0A168JYC4-F1
#
_cell.length_a   1.000
_cell.length_b   1.000
_cell.length_c   1.000
_cell.angle_alpha   90.00
_cell.angle_beta   90.00
_cell.angle_gamma   90.00
#
_symmetry.space_group_name_H-M   'P 1'
#
loop_
_entity.id
_entity.type
_entity.pdbx_description
1 polymer ?
#
loop_
_entity_poly.entity_id
_entity_poly.type
_entity_poly.pdbx_seq_one_letter_code
_entity_poly.pdbx_strand_id
1 'polypeptide(L)'
;MARSWERMVQKNKNQLNKQRKKQGKSSISSMSNVGSVVSGDTFKGRKIALPVVLVLLACLYGFLGIASSNVPGNESLNTPTMTWFIMGAYILLGVIIYLRRPYLLVGKDTLQTTRLNRVRDVSASKVTNIKVAKGSVVIEQSGKGGNWVFTRLINRYDIQAMGMRLEEFAKANNIPFEK
;
A
#
# COMPACT_ATOMS: atom_id res chain seq x y z
N MET A 1 40.72 3.19 -28.34
CA MET A 1 40.84 3.09 -26.87
C MET A 1 39.51 3.18 -26.09
N ALA A 2 38.43 3.76 -26.62
CA ALA A 2 37.15 3.88 -25.89
C ALA A 2 36.41 2.54 -25.62
N ARG A 3 36.51 1.57 -26.54
CA ARG A 3 35.74 0.30 -26.47
C ARG A 3 36.18 -0.66 -25.35
N SER A 4 37.46 -0.63 -24.96
CA SER A 4 37.94 -1.48 -23.85
C SER A 4 37.42 -0.95 -22.52
N TRP A 5 37.38 0.36 -22.36
CA TRP A 5 36.83 1.02 -21.18
C TRP A 5 35.34 0.72 -21.01
N GLU A 6 34.54 0.85 -22.07
CA GLU A 6 33.11 0.49 -22.04
C GLU A 6 32.90 -0.97 -21.63
N ARG A 7 33.68 -1.91 -22.19
CA ARG A 7 33.60 -3.32 -21.81
C ARG A 7 33.94 -3.55 -20.34
N MET A 8 34.94 -2.85 -19.81
CA MET A 8 35.29 -2.90 -18.39
C MET A 8 34.17 -2.34 -17.50
N VAL A 9 33.58 -1.20 -17.87
CA VAL A 9 32.44 -0.60 -17.14
C VAL A 9 31.24 -1.54 -17.12
N GLN A 10 30.89 -2.15 -18.25
CA GLN A 10 29.79 -3.12 -18.34
C GLN A 10 30.06 -4.36 -17.47
N LYS A 11 31.29 -4.87 -17.47
CA LYS A 11 31.70 -6.02 -16.64
C LYS A 11 31.58 -5.70 -15.14
N ASN A 12 32.07 -4.53 -14.72
CA ASN A 12 31.99 -4.07 -13.33
C ASN A 12 30.54 -3.85 -12.89
N LYS A 13 29.71 -3.22 -13.75
CA LYS A 13 28.28 -3.03 -13.49
C LYS A 13 27.55 -4.37 -13.29
N ASN A 14 27.88 -5.37 -14.10
CA ASN A 14 27.28 -6.71 -14.00
C ASN A 14 27.71 -7.46 -12.73
N GLN A 15 28.98 -7.36 -12.33
CA GLN A 15 29.48 -7.95 -11.09
C GLN A 15 28.82 -7.31 -9.85
N LEU A 16 28.72 -5.99 -9.84
CA LEU A 16 28.11 -5.24 -8.74
C LEU A 16 26.61 -5.55 -8.63
N ASN A 17 25.89 -5.65 -9.75
CA ASN A 17 24.48 -6.09 -9.75
C ASN A 17 24.27 -7.50 -9.20
N LYS A 18 25.19 -8.45 -9.52
CA LYS A 18 25.15 -9.82 -8.97
C LYS A 18 25.34 -9.81 -7.45
N GLN A 19 26.26 -8.99 -6.93
CA GLN A 19 26.47 -8.85 -5.48
C GLN A 19 25.25 -8.23 -4.79
N ARG A 20 24.66 -7.18 -5.36
CA ARG A 20 23.44 -6.54 -4.80
C ARG A 20 22.26 -7.50 -4.76
N LYS A 21 22.06 -8.31 -5.80
CA LYS A 21 21.02 -9.35 -5.83
C LYS A 21 21.17 -10.35 -4.67
N LYS A 22 22.41 -10.75 -4.34
CA LYS A 22 22.69 -11.63 -3.19
C LYS A 22 22.43 -10.96 -1.84
N GLN A 23 22.58 -9.64 -1.76
CA GLN A 23 22.26 -8.84 -0.57
C GLN A 23 20.78 -8.44 -0.47
N GLY A 24 19.91 -8.95 -1.36
CA GLY A 24 18.49 -8.55 -1.42
C GLY A 24 18.26 -7.09 -1.87
N LYS A 25 19.30 -6.42 -2.38
CA LYS A 25 19.23 -5.03 -2.88
C LYS A 25 18.92 -5.02 -4.38
N SER A 26 18.16 -4.04 -4.82
CA SER A 26 17.85 -3.81 -6.24
C SER A 26 19.13 -3.56 -7.06
N SER A 27 19.14 -4.00 -8.31
CA SER A 27 20.27 -3.77 -9.24
C SER A 27 20.46 -2.27 -9.49
N ILE A 28 21.66 -1.80 -9.79
CA ILE A 28 21.93 -0.40 -10.15
C ILE A 28 21.13 0.02 -11.39
N SER A 29 20.89 -0.88 -12.34
CA SER A 29 20.02 -0.62 -13.50
C SER A 29 18.55 -0.50 -13.15
N SER A 30 18.07 -1.26 -12.15
CA SER A 30 16.76 -0.99 -11.58
C SER A 30 16.80 0.26 -10.72
N MET A 31 17.93 0.66 -10.14
CA MET A 31 18.11 1.91 -9.40
C MET A 31 18.17 3.16 -10.31
N SER A 32 18.25 3.06 -11.64
CA SER A 32 17.89 4.23 -12.48
C SER A 32 16.37 4.39 -12.60
N ASN A 33 15.61 3.31 -12.40
CA ASN A 33 14.13 3.32 -12.36
C ASN A 33 13.55 3.30 -10.94
N VAL A 34 14.37 3.02 -9.92
CA VAL A 34 14.04 2.82 -8.49
C VAL A 34 14.90 3.73 -7.61
N GLY A 35 15.85 4.45 -8.21
CA GLY A 35 16.73 5.44 -7.59
C GLY A 35 16.63 6.80 -8.28
N SER A 36 15.42 7.14 -8.74
CA SER A 36 14.90 8.32 -8.07
C SER A 36 14.84 7.91 -6.59
N VAL A 37 15.75 8.46 -5.78
CA VAL A 37 15.27 9.02 -4.51
C VAL A 37 13.95 9.66 -4.91
N VAL A 38 12.83 9.08 -4.53
CA VAL A 38 11.57 9.69 -4.89
C VAL A 38 11.54 10.95 -4.06
N SER A 39 12.10 12.02 -4.61
CA SER A 39 11.92 13.39 -4.19
C SER A 39 10.49 13.73 -4.56
N GLY A 40 9.59 13.11 -3.82
CA GLY A 40 8.18 13.06 -4.09
C GLY A 40 7.47 12.85 -2.77
N ASP A 41 6.43 13.62 -2.56
CA ASP A 41 5.76 13.66 -1.29
C ASP A 41 5.01 12.36 -1.04
N THR A 42 5.23 11.79 0.15
CA THR A 42 4.62 10.54 0.56
C THR A 42 3.46 10.81 1.51
N PHE A 43 2.25 10.58 1.04
CA PHE A 43 1.01 10.68 1.81
C PHE A 43 0.65 9.32 2.39
N LYS A 44 0.79 9.17 3.71
CA LYS A 44 0.47 7.93 4.44
C LYS A 44 -0.96 7.98 4.97
N GLY A 45 -1.69 6.87 4.85
CA GLY A 45 -3.01 6.66 5.44
C GLY A 45 -2.98 5.65 6.60
N ARG A 46 -4.16 5.28 7.09
CA ARG A 46 -4.37 4.20 8.08
C ARG A 46 -5.58 3.36 7.70
N LYS A 47 -5.41 2.03 7.67
CA LYS A 47 -6.51 1.08 7.47
C LYS A 47 -7.19 0.81 8.81
N ILE A 48 -8.37 1.38 9.02
CA ILE A 48 -9.10 1.21 10.29
C ILE A 48 -10.25 0.21 10.13
N ALA A 49 -10.94 0.23 8.99
CA ALA A 49 -12.14 -0.60 8.78
C ALA A 49 -11.91 -2.10 9.00
N LEU A 50 -10.91 -2.69 8.32
CA LEU A 50 -10.67 -4.14 8.40
C LEU A 50 -10.19 -4.60 9.80
N PRO A 51 -9.21 -3.94 10.47
CA PRO A 51 -8.86 -4.28 11.85
C PRO A 51 -10.03 -4.19 12.83
N VAL A 52 -10.88 -3.16 12.70
CA VAL A 52 -12.05 -2.99 13.58
C VAL A 52 -13.04 -4.14 13.41
N VAL A 53 -13.33 -4.56 12.17
CA VAL A 53 -14.23 -5.70 11.90
C VAL A 53 -13.66 -7.00 12.50
N LEU A 54 -12.36 -7.24 12.38
CA LEU A 54 -11.72 -8.43 12.97
C LEU A 54 -11.80 -8.44 14.50
N VAL A 55 -11.59 -7.28 15.15
CA VAL A 55 -11.73 -7.15 16.60
C VAL A 55 -13.18 -7.36 17.03
N LEU A 56 -14.16 -6.81 16.29
CA LEU A 56 -15.59 -7.04 16.56
C LEU A 56 -15.97 -8.52 16.46
N LEU A 57 -15.49 -9.22 15.43
CA LEU A 57 -15.65 -10.67 15.29
C LEU A 57 -15.02 -11.44 16.46
N ALA A 58 -13.82 -11.03 16.89
CA ALA A 58 -13.15 -11.63 18.04
C ALA A 58 -13.97 -11.46 19.33
N CYS A 59 -14.50 -10.26 19.58
CA CYS A 59 -15.37 -9.99 20.72
C CYS A 59 -16.67 -10.79 20.66
N LEU A 60 -17.31 -10.88 19.48
CA LEU A 60 -18.53 -11.65 19.30
C LEU A 60 -18.29 -13.15 19.55
N TYR A 61 -17.18 -13.70 19.04
CA TYR A 61 -16.80 -15.08 19.27
C TYR A 61 -16.47 -15.37 20.74
N GLY A 62 -15.76 -14.45 21.40
CA GLY A 62 -15.49 -14.53 22.84
C GLY A 62 -16.77 -14.49 23.67
N PHE A 63 -17.70 -13.58 23.35
CA PHE A 63 -18.99 -13.47 24.02
C PHE A 63 -19.84 -14.74 23.84
N LEU A 64 -19.88 -15.27 22.61
CA LEU A 64 -20.62 -16.51 22.32
C LEU A 64 -20.02 -17.71 23.06
N GLY A 65 -18.69 -17.78 23.14
CA GLY A 65 -17.98 -18.80 23.92
C GLY A 65 -18.36 -18.77 25.40
N ILE A 66 -18.35 -17.58 26.02
CA ILE A 66 -18.75 -17.39 27.43
C ILE A 66 -20.25 -17.71 27.62
N ALA A 67 -21.12 -17.25 26.71
CA ALA A 67 -22.55 -17.52 26.81
C ALA A 67 -22.85 -19.03 26.71
N SER A 68 -22.15 -19.75 25.82
CA SER A 68 -22.33 -21.20 25.63
C SER A 68 -21.83 -22.04 26.80
N SER A 69 -20.77 -21.61 27.51
CA SER A 69 -20.24 -22.34 28.67
C SER A 69 -21.14 -22.26 29.92
N ASN A 70 -22.12 -21.36 29.93
CA ASN A 70 -23.06 -21.18 31.04
C ASN A 70 -24.39 -21.95 30.85
N VAL A 71 -24.56 -22.66 29.72
CA VAL A 71 -25.76 -23.46 29.45
C VAL A 71 -25.52 -24.92 29.87
N PRO A 72 -26.21 -25.45 30.89
CA PRO A 72 -26.06 -26.85 31.28
C PRO A 72 -26.55 -27.76 30.17
N GLY A 73 -25.73 -28.75 29.75
CA GLY A 73 -26.10 -29.77 28.76
C GLY A 73 -25.64 -29.52 27.32
N ASN A 74 -24.97 -28.40 27.03
CA ASN A 74 -24.25 -28.25 25.76
C ASN A 74 -22.82 -28.76 25.92
N GLU A 75 -22.52 -29.91 25.31
CA GLU A 75 -21.14 -30.27 25.01
C GLU A 75 -20.55 -29.16 24.16
N SER A 76 -19.64 -28.39 24.76
CA SER A 76 -19.08 -27.20 24.14
C SER A 76 -18.41 -27.62 22.83
N LEU A 77 -19.01 -27.27 21.69
CA LEU A 77 -18.49 -27.54 20.33
C LEU A 77 -17.04 -27.07 20.13
N ASN A 78 -16.51 -26.25 21.05
CA ASN A 78 -15.11 -25.89 21.15
C ASN A 78 -14.64 -25.97 22.61
N THR A 79 -13.44 -26.52 22.83
CA THR A 79 -12.77 -26.42 24.11
C THR A 79 -12.53 -24.93 24.44
N PRO A 80 -12.61 -24.51 25.71
CA PRO A 80 -12.39 -23.12 26.09
C PRO A 80 -11.03 -22.60 25.59
N THR A 81 -10.00 -23.45 25.56
CA THR A 81 -8.67 -23.13 25.01
C THR A 81 -8.69 -22.76 23.53
N MET A 82 -9.47 -23.45 22.70
CA MET A 82 -9.62 -23.14 21.27
C MET A 82 -10.26 -21.76 21.06
N THR A 83 -11.26 -21.40 21.86
CA THR A 83 -11.95 -20.11 21.78
C THR A 83 -11.03 -18.93 22.09
N TRP A 84 -10.22 -19.03 23.16
CA TRP A 84 -9.22 -18.02 23.50
C TRP A 84 -8.14 -17.89 22.42
N PHE A 85 -7.72 -19.01 21.84
CA PHE A 85 -6.74 -19.01 20.76
C PHE A 85 -7.27 -18.30 19.50
N ILE A 86 -8.50 -18.62 19.08
CA ILE A 86 -9.15 -17.99 17.93
C ILE A 86 -9.32 -16.48 18.17
N MET A 87 -9.77 -16.08 19.36
CA MET A 87 -9.90 -14.67 19.74
C MET A 87 -8.55 -13.94 19.66
N GLY A 88 -7.50 -14.52 20.24
CA GLY A 88 -6.14 -13.99 20.16
C GLY A 88 -5.61 -13.88 18.73
N ALA A 89 -5.85 -14.90 17.90
CA ALA A 89 -5.44 -14.92 16.50
C ALA A 89 -6.10 -13.79 15.67
N TYR A 90 -7.40 -13.53 15.87
CA TYR A 90 -8.09 -12.43 15.19
C TYR A 90 -7.59 -11.05 15.64
N ILE A 91 -7.35 -10.86 16.94
CA ILE A 91 -6.78 -9.61 17.46
C ILE A 91 -5.38 -9.39 16.89
N LEU A 92 -4.52 -10.42 16.94
CA LEU A 92 -3.16 -10.38 16.39
C LEU A 92 -3.18 -10.04 14.89
N LEU A 93 -4.06 -10.68 14.12
CA LEU A 93 -4.23 -10.40 12.70
C LEU A 93 -4.67 -8.94 12.46
N GLY A 94 -5.62 -8.44 13.25
CA GLY A 94 -6.07 -7.05 13.22
C GLY A 94 -4.91 -6.07 13.47
N VAL A 95 -4.07 -6.36 14.47
CA VAL A 95 -2.86 -5.57 14.79
C VAL A 95 -1.87 -5.58 13.61
N ILE A 96 -1.54 -6.75 13.06
CA ILE A 96 -0.63 -6.86 11.90
C ILE A 96 -1.13 -6.02 10.71
N ILE A 97 -2.43 -6.09 10.41
CA ILE A 97 -3.03 -5.31 9.31
C ILE A 97 -3.01 -3.82 9.61
N TYR A 98 -3.25 -3.42 10.87
CA TYR A 98 -3.23 -2.03 11.29
C TYR A 98 -1.83 -1.40 11.19
N LEU A 99 -0.76 -2.14 11.53
CA LEU A 99 0.61 -1.66 11.37
C LEU A 99 0.97 -1.41 9.90
N ARG A 100 0.31 -2.08 8.96
CA ARG A 100 0.58 -1.94 7.53
C ARG A 100 -0.08 -0.68 6.96
N ARG A 101 0.68 0.42 6.96
CA ARG A 101 0.22 1.73 6.47
C ARG A 101 0.18 1.77 4.93
N PRO A 102 -0.98 2.04 4.32
CA PRO A 102 -1.04 2.31 2.89
C PRO A 102 -0.50 3.72 2.62
N TYR A 103 0.17 3.91 1.50
CA TYR A 103 0.74 5.20 1.13
C TYR A 103 0.50 5.49 -0.36
N LEU A 104 0.38 6.77 -0.69
CA LEU A 104 0.48 7.30 -2.03
C LEU A 104 1.76 8.14 -2.08
N LEU A 105 2.59 7.85 -3.05
CA LEU A 105 3.82 8.57 -3.31
C LEU A 105 3.67 9.28 -4.64
N VAL A 106 3.83 10.60 -4.62
CA VAL A 106 3.69 11.48 -5.78
C VAL A 106 5.10 11.92 -6.20
N GLY A 107 5.65 11.26 -7.23
CA GLY A 107 6.90 11.66 -7.87
C GLY A 107 6.67 12.70 -8.96
N LYS A 108 7.74 13.05 -9.70
CA LYS A 108 7.68 14.05 -10.79
C LYS A 108 6.85 13.58 -11.99
N ASP A 109 7.02 12.32 -12.39
CA ASP A 109 6.35 11.69 -13.55
C ASP A 109 5.69 10.35 -13.17
N THR A 110 5.73 9.97 -11.89
CA THR A 110 5.23 8.66 -11.43
C THR A 110 4.43 8.79 -10.15
N LEU A 111 3.33 8.02 -10.10
CA LEU A 111 2.51 7.82 -8.92
C LEU A 111 2.68 6.38 -8.46
N GLN A 112 3.02 6.19 -7.18
CA GLN A 112 3.14 4.85 -6.60
C GLN A 112 2.15 4.66 -5.45
N THR A 113 1.47 3.52 -5.44
CA THR A 113 0.58 3.11 -4.35
C THR A 113 0.86 1.65 -3.97
N THR A 114 0.56 1.28 -2.73
CA THR A 114 0.59 -0.13 -2.32
C THR A 114 -0.83 -0.66 -2.18
N ARG A 115 -1.22 -1.62 -3.03
CA ARG A 115 -2.50 -2.36 -2.92
C ARG A 115 -2.27 -3.86 -2.90
N LEU A 116 -3.01 -4.58 -2.06
CA LEU A 116 -2.99 -6.05 -1.98
C LEU A 116 -1.56 -6.63 -1.97
N ASN A 117 -0.70 -6.03 -1.16
CA ASN A 117 0.70 -6.42 -0.98
C ASN A 117 1.61 -6.21 -2.19
N ARG A 118 1.13 -5.58 -3.26
CA ARG A 118 1.90 -5.23 -4.43
C ARG A 118 2.06 -3.71 -4.54
N VAL A 119 3.28 -3.28 -4.81
CA VAL A 119 3.54 -1.89 -5.21
C VAL A 119 3.08 -1.73 -6.65
N ARG A 120 2.27 -0.71 -6.89
CA ARG A 120 1.70 -0.37 -8.19
C ARG A 120 2.19 1.01 -8.57
N ASP A 121 2.85 1.07 -9.71
CA ASP A 121 3.52 2.26 -10.21
C ASP A 121 2.82 2.66 -11.51
N VAL A 122 2.50 3.95 -11.63
CA VAL A 122 1.79 4.49 -12.78
C VAL A 122 2.52 5.74 -13.23
N SER A 123 2.99 5.74 -14.47
CA SER A 123 3.56 6.93 -15.10
C SER A 123 2.45 7.92 -15.45
N ALA A 124 2.75 9.21 -15.45
CA ALA A 124 1.82 10.28 -15.79
C ALA A 124 1.15 10.05 -17.15
N SER A 125 1.87 9.48 -18.12
CA SER A 125 1.38 9.08 -19.44
C SER A 125 0.17 8.14 -19.43
N LYS A 126 -0.03 7.39 -18.35
CA LYS A 126 -1.14 6.43 -18.19
C LYS A 126 -2.27 6.99 -17.33
N VAL A 127 -2.15 8.21 -16.84
CA VAL A 127 -3.20 8.87 -16.06
C VAL A 127 -4.11 9.62 -17.02
N THR A 128 -5.41 9.32 -16.98
CA THR A 128 -6.39 9.94 -17.88
C THR A 128 -7.01 11.19 -17.27
N ASN A 129 -7.36 11.12 -15.98
CA ASN A 129 -8.04 12.20 -15.29
C ASN A 129 -7.76 12.10 -13.78
N ILE A 130 -7.65 13.24 -13.11
CA ILE A 130 -7.54 13.34 -11.65
C ILE A 130 -8.73 14.16 -11.15
N LYS A 131 -9.60 13.53 -10.36
CA LYS A 131 -10.77 14.18 -9.74
C LYS A 131 -10.55 14.30 -8.24
N VAL A 132 -10.51 15.51 -7.74
CA VAL A 132 -10.43 15.81 -6.31
C VAL A 132 -11.80 16.28 -5.86
N ALA A 133 -12.36 15.67 -4.83
CA ALA A 133 -13.60 16.09 -4.20
C ALA A 133 -13.38 16.26 -2.69
N LYS A 134 -14.33 16.93 -2.01
CA LYS A 134 -14.29 17.11 -0.55
C LYS A 134 -14.33 15.75 0.17
N GLY A 135 -13.16 15.19 0.48
CA GLY A 135 -13.02 13.92 1.19
C GLY A 135 -12.70 12.70 0.33
N SER A 136 -12.46 12.88 -0.97
CA SER A 136 -11.96 11.81 -1.86
C SER A 136 -11.09 12.33 -2.99
N VAL A 137 -10.10 11.54 -3.40
CA VAL A 137 -9.31 11.75 -4.61
C VAL A 137 -9.45 10.52 -5.49
N VAL A 138 -9.77 10.72 -6.76
CA VAL A 138 -9.88 9.67 -7.77
C VAL A 138 -8.85 9.91 -8.85
N ILE A 139 -8.00 8.92 -9.11
CA ILE A 139 -7.01 8.92 -10.18
C ILE A 139 -7.44 7.86 -11.18
N GLU A 140 -7.92 8.31 -12.34
CA GLU A 140 -8.36 7.46 -13.44
C GLU A 140 -7.16 7.10 -14.31
N GLN A 141 -7.04 5.82 -14.66
CA GLN A 141 -5.89 5.29 -15.39
C GLN A 141 -6.32 4.65 -16.69
N SER A 142 -5.63 4.99 -17.77
CA SER A 142 -5.74 4.32 -19.05
C SER A 142 -4.95 3.00 -18.99
N GLY A 143 -5.64 1.89 -18.68
CA GLY A 143 -5.07 0.54 -18.77
C GLY A 143 -5.54 -0.48 -17.73
N LYS A 144 -4.82 -1.62 -17.65
CA LYS A 144 -5.07 -2.73 -16.71
C LYS A 144 -4.65 -2.37 -15.27
N GLY A 145 -5.34 -1.41 -14.66
CA GLY A 145 -5.01 -0.89 -13.33
C GLY A 145 -6.21 -0.49 -12.47
N GLY A 146 -7.35 -0.21 -13.09
CA GLY A 146 -8.56 0.28 -12.42
C GLY A 146 -8.37 1.66 -11.77
N ASN A 147 -9.47 2.33 -11.45
CA ASN A 147 -9.40 3.67 -10.85
C ASN A 147 -8.86 3.61 -9.42
N TRP A 148 -8.00 4.56 -9.08
CA TRP A 148 -7.47 4.71 -7.72
C TRP A 148 -8.28 5.71 -6.94
N VAL A 149 -9.01 5.19 -5.95
CA VAL A 149 -9.87 5.98 -5.09
C VAL A 149 -9.25 6.04 -3.70
N PHE A 150 -8.92 7.25 -3.27
CA PHE A 150 -8.41 7.55 -1.94
C PHE A 150 -9.47 8.35 -1.19
N THR A 151 -10.00 7.83 -0.08
CA THR A 151 -11.03 8.51 0.71
C THR A 151 -10.56 8.76 2.14
N ARG A 152 -11.08 9.84 2.74
CA ARG A 152 -10.80 10.19 4.15
C ARG A 152 -11.52 9.25 5.10
N LEU A 153 -12.72 8.78 4.72
CA LEU A 153 -13.56 7.89 5.53
C LEU A 153 -12.90 6.52 5.76
N ILE A 154 -12.40 5.88 4.71
CA ILE A 154 -11.92 4.49 4.79
C ILE A 154 -10.47 4.42 5.28
N ASN A 155 -9.62 5.29 4.73
CA ASN A 155 -8.16 5.21 4.92
C ASN A 155 -7.55 6.44 5.61
N ARG A 156 -8.36 7.43 6.03
CA ARG A 156 -7.93 8.65 6.72
C ARG A 156 -6.69 9.32 6.10
N TYR A 157 -6.68 9.45 4.78
CA TYR A 157 -5.65 10.23 4.11
C TYR A 157 -5.81 11.73 4.37
N ASP A 158 -4.69 12.46 4.37
CA ASP A 158 -4.70 13.91 4.23
C ASP A 158 -5.00 14.27 2.77
N ILE A 159 -6.28 14.48 2.49
CA ILE A 159 -6.78 14.75 1.14
C ILE A 159 -6.49 16.18 0.70
N GLN A 160 -6.37 17.12 1.64
CA GLN A 160 -6.10 18.51 1.29
C GLN A 160 -4.66 18.63 0.77
N ALA A 161 -3.70 18.11 1.52
CA ALA A 161 -2.30 18.12 1.10
C ALA A 161 -2.06 17.28 -0.17
N MET A 162 -2.74 16.12 -0.27
CA MET A 162 -2.68 15.26 -1.46
C MET A 162 -3.28 15.94 -2.69
N GLY A 163 -4.42 16.61 -2.55
CA GLY A 163 -5.08 17.34 -3.64
C GLY A 163 -4.20 18.45 -4.20
N MET A 164 -3.56 19.24 -3.33
CA MET A 164 -2.63 20.29 -3.77
C MET A 164 -1.45 19.74 -4.56
N ARG A 165 -0.81 18.66 -4.10
CA ARG A 165 0.31 18.04 -4.83
C ARG A 165 -0.11 17.35 -6.12
N LEU A 166 -1.32 16.80 -6.17
CA LEU A 166 -1.85 16.24 -7.41
C LEU A 166 -2.24 17.31 -8.42
N GLU A 167 -2.67 18.49 -7.98
CA GLU A 167 -2.88 19.65 -8.85
C GLU A 167 -1.57 20.10 -9.49
N GLU A 168 -0.48 20.21 -8.71
CA GLU A 168 0.86 20.50 -9.22
C GLU A 168 1.35 19.43 -10.20
N PHE A 169 1.15 18.16 -9.88
CA PHE A 169 1.50 17.02 -10.75
C PHE A 169 0.72 17.04 -12.07
N ALA A 170 -0.59 17.35 -12.01
CA ALA A 170 -1.44 17.46 -13.19
C ALA A 170 -1.00 18.60 -14.10
N LYS A 171 -0.70 19.78 -13.53
CA LYS A 171 -0.16 20.93 -14.27
C LYS A 171 1.19 20.61 -14.93
N ALA A 172 2.08 19.93 -14.23
CA ALA A 172 3.41 19.59 -14.75
C ALA A 172 3.36 18.59 -15.91
N ASN A 173 2.35 17.71 -15.95
CA ASN A 173 2.24 16.63 -16.92
C ASN A 173 1.08 16.82 -17.93
N ASN A 174 0.42 17.99 -17.94
CA ASN A 174 -0.73 18.31 -18.79
C ASN A 174 -1.89 17.29 -18.68
N ILE A 175 -2.22 16.89 -17.45
CA ILE A 175 -3.33 15.97 -17.17
C ILE A 175 -4.59 16.77 -16.80
N PRO A 176 -5.79 16.37 -17.28
CA PRO A 176 -7.05 16.96 -16.82
C PRO A 176 -7.23 16.84 -15.31
N PHE A 177 -7.60 17.95 -14.67
CA PHE A 177 -7.84 18.03 -13.22
C PHE A 177 -9.21 18.61 -12.92
N GLU A 178 -10.04 17.86 -12.21
CA GLU A 178 -11.38 18.27 -11.75
C GLU A 178 -11.37 18.47 -10.22
N LYS A 179 -12.06 19.48 -9.71
CA LYS A 179 -12.07 19.89 -8.29
C LYS A 179 -13.48 19.96 -7.71
#